data_AF-F3B6B9-F1
#
_entry.id   AF-F3B6B9-F1
#
_cell.length_a   1.000
_cell.length_b   1.000
_cell.length_c   1.000
_cell.angle_alpha   90.00
_cell.angle_beta   90.00
_cell.angle_gamma   90.00
#
_symmetry.space_group_name_H-M   'P 1'
#
loop_
_entity.id
_entity.type
_entity.pdbx_description
1 polymer ?
#
loop_
_entity_poly.entity_id
_entity_poly.type
_entity_poly.pdbx_seq_one_letter_code
_entity_poly.pdbx_strand_id
1 'polypeptide(L)'
;MKKRFIYLMLAAFLLVGCGKSTSITVSTNESAAKESVALESKAEEVAKGIIKNDVQMLDVHIFYKIREGLSLLEGMMPQVEVKGNDNLKNIIERINKQWTDEHSSIELTRADSNIFSLFIKTMVYSDYDKTGEEIRGINIDSNTGKELKISDVLKNPVGLYDKLTESEEFMEEYGADIAYFSEKLESVLTKPQEFSDGTNNDSDISWALNNGGMMIYMIKENDYGKEIVSIPLEYARYSEFFKDDILKLPDDYAFKILPDREIRFNIDGKERTLELTQEINEYDIAQEIRVKIDGEKRTYQDGSSYGISKSYVLKKGDHVYLYVELTYDNDYKSMMIIDLNKKSETISIGDSFAHTALLNPNDFYLGDNIFTISSVWVERKYELVDDGRPKALTDYFTITTPVQLAAKIELNGEMLDGVNGNSLGSINLPVGILLTPVGTDKESFTDYTMSDGSVVRIPMEKISDYEIKIDGKPVDEVFDGTFFAG
;
A
#
# COMPACT_ATOMS: atom_id res chain seq x y z
N MET A 1 -39.36 -32.58 15.25
CA MET A 1 -40.62 -32.18 15.93
C MET A 1 -40.27 -31.10 16.95
N LYS A 2 -40.51 -29.81 16.66
CA LYS A 2 -41.63 -28.96 17.18
C LYS A 2 -41.67 -28.98 18.72
N LYS A 3 -41.44 -27.90 19.48
CA LYS A 3 -41.94 -26.50 19.46
C LYS A 3 -41.20 -25.79 20.64
N ARG A 4 -40.99 -24.48 20.76
CA ARG A 4 -41.90 -23.35 20.52
C ARG A 4 -41.14 -22.01 20.64
N PHE A 5 -41.49 -21.10 19.74
CA PHE A 5 -41.21 -19.67 19.74
C PHE A 5 -41.72 -18.93 20.99
N ILE A 6 -40.97 -17.91 21.41
CA ILE A 6 -41.52 -16.63 21.91
C ILE A 6 -40.81 -15.51 21.15
N TYR A 7 -41.60 -14.74 20.40
CA TYR A 7 -41.26 -13.44 19.84
C TYR A 7 -41.30 -12.39 20.95
N LEU A 8 -40.32 -11.48 20.98
CA LEU A 8 -40.55 -10.12 21.46
C LEU A 8 -39.74 -9.17 20.57
N MET A 9 -40.45 -8.22 19.96
CA MET A 9 -39.96 -7.29 18.96
C MET A 9 -39.65 -5.93 19.60
N LEU A 10 -38.74 -5.20 18.96
CA LEU A 10 -38.49 -3.75 18.98
C LEU A 10 -37.84 -3.11 20.21
N ALA A 11 -36.55 -2.81 20.05
CA ALA A 11 -36.07 -1.44 20.22
C ALA A 11 -34.89 -1.20 19.25
N ALA A 12 -35.11 -0.29 18.30
CA ALA A 12 -34.06 0.26 17.45
C ALA A 12 -33.06 1.02 18.32
N PHE A 13 -31.78 0.63 18.24
CA PHE A 13 -30.68 1.49 18.65
C PHE A 13 -29.88 1.85 17.41
N LEU A 14 -30.10 3.08 16.94
CA LEU A 14 -29.11 3.86 16.22
C LEU A 14 -27.87 3.97 17.12
N LEU A 15 -26.81 3.22 16.82
CA LEU A 15 -25.50 3.47 17.40
C LEU A 15 -24.86 4.62 16.63
N VAL A 16 -25.12 5.82 17.13
CA VAL A 16 -24.29 7.01 16.91
C VAL A 16 -22.90 6.68 17.45
N GLY A 17 -21.96 6.39 16.55
CA GLY A 17 -20.54 6.25 16.85
C GLY A 17 -19.94 7.60 17.22
N CYS A 18 -20.25 8.07 18.43
CA CYS A 18 -19.60 9.23 19.01
C CYS A 18 -18.21 8.78 19.48
N GLY A 19 -17.18 9.08 18.69
CA GLY A 19 -15.78 8.88 19.05
C GLY A 19 -15.47 9.60 20.37
N LYS A 20 -15.45 8.85 21.46
CA LYS A 20 -14.87 9.27 22.73
C LYS A 20 -13.56 8.53 22.89
N SER A 21 -12.47 9.26 22.77
CA SER A 21 -11.13 8.85 23.19
C SER A 21 -11.16 8.45 24.67
N THR A 22 -11.20 7.15 24.96
CA THR A 22 -10.95 6.63 26.31
C THR A 22 -9.45 6.54 26.52
N SER A 23 -8.86 7.58 27.10
CA SER A 23 -7.53 7.53 27.69
C SER A 23 -7.62 6.81 29.05
N ILE A 24 -6.96 5.66 29.20
CA ILE A 24 -6.80 4.98 30.49
C ILE A 24 -5.60 5.62 31.19
N THR A 25 -5.83 6.26 32.34
CA THR A 25 -4.77 6.85 33.18
C THR A 25 -4.45 5.90 34.33
N VAL A 26 -3.18 5.53 34.51
CA VAL A 26 -2.68 4.84 35.70
C VAL A 26 -1.84 5.81 36.53
N SER A 27 -2.17 5.90 37.82
CA SER A 27 -1.56 6.77 38.81
C SER A 27 -0.17 6.32 39.25
N THR A 28 0.81 7.23 39.29
CA THR A 28 1.91 7.20 40.27
C THR A 28 2.29 8.62 40.71
N ASN A 29 2.51 8.78 42.02
CA ASN A 29 2.76 10.05 42.71
C ASN A 29 4.19 10.60 42.50
N GLU A 30 4.26 11.92 42.62
CA GLU A 30 5.38 12.88 42.51
C GLU A 30 6.69 12.55 43.27
N SER A 31 7.85 12.99 42.75
CA SER A 31 8.49 14.25 43.20
C SER A 31 9.83 14.60 42.54
N ALA A 32 9.94 15.90 42.21
CA ALA A 32 11.08 16.84 42.31
C ALA A 32 12.30 16.78 41.35
N ALA A 33 12.20 17.57 40.27
CA ALA A 33 12.98 18.78 39.90
C ALA A 33 14.52 18.86 40.12
N LYS A 34 15.29 19.22 39.06
CA LYS A 34 15.76 20.60 38.74
C LYS A 34 16.88 20.67 37.66
N GLU A 35 16.72 21.69 36.79
CA GLU A 35 17.71 22.64 36.20
C GLU A 35 18.96 22.14 35.42
N SER A 36 19.07 22.50 34.12
CA SER A 36 19.87 23.65 33.61
C SER A 36 20.15 23.52 32.08
N VAL A 37 19.69 24.48 31.26
CA VAL A 37 20.40 25.64 30.66
C VAL A 37 21.32 25.32 29.46
N ALA A 38 20.84 25.77 28.29
CA ALA A 38 21.51 26.38 27.12
C ALA A 38 22.78 25.75 26.52
N LEU A 39 22.74 25.55 25.20
CA LEU A 39 23.72 26.10 24.25
C LEU A 39 23.25 25.89 22.80
N GLU A 40 22.44 26.85 22.31
CA GLU A 40 22.47 27.21 20.89
C GLU A 40 23.82 27.90 20.61
N SER A 41 24.59 27.35 19.68
CA SER A 41 25.45 28.06 18.72
C SER A 41 26.56 27.13 18.22
N LYS A 42 26.34 26.57 17.02
CA LYS A 42 27.37 26.28 15.99
C LYS A 42 26.68 25.63 14.78
N ALA A 43 25.74 26.36 14.20
CA ALA A 43 25.47 26.24 12.77
C ALA A 43 26.47 27.15 12.05
N GLU A 44 26.89 26.73 10.85
CA GLU A 44 27.83 27.41 9.93
C GLU A 44 29.33 27.23 10.20
N GLU A 45 29.86 26.06 9.82
CA GLU A 45 31.04 25.89 8.94
C GLU A 45 31.52 24.43 8.94
N VAL A 46 30.78 23.52 8.30
CA VAL A 46 31.37 22.32 7.65
C VAL A 46 30.57 22.04 6.37
N ALA A 47 30.51 23.02 5.47
CA ALA A 47 30.13 22.81 4.08
C ALA A 47 31.41 22.57 3.28
N LYS A 48 31.85 21.31 3.18
CA LYS A 48 32.57 20.70 2.04
C LYS A 48 33.09 19.30 2.42
N GLY A 49 32.54 18.28 1.76
CA GLY A 49 33.28 17.05 1.48
C GLY A 49 33.01 15.85 2.38
N ILE A 50 31.75 15.46 2.55
CA ILE A 50 31.39 14.03 2.61
C ILE A 50 30.20 13.88 1.67
N ILE A 51 30.45 13.47 0.42
CA ILE A 51 29.38 12.86 -0.38
C ILE A 51 29.23 11.48 0.25
N LYS A 52 28.36 11.38 1.26
CA LYS A 52 27.70 10.12 1.53
C LYS A 52 26.83 9.88 0.30
N ASN A 53 27.16 8.86 -0.51
CA ASN A 53 26.25 8.38 -1.55
C ASN A 53 25.09 7.67 -0.83
N ASP A 54 24.24 8.44 -0.15
CA ASP A 54 23.06 7.94 0.54
C ASP A 54 22.04 7.53 -0.52
N VAL A 55 21.54 6.30 -0.42
CA VAL A 55 20.47 5.80 -1.28
C VAL A 55 19.20 6.57 -0.91
N GLN A 56 18.50 7.13 -1.91
CA GLN A 56 17.32 7.96 -1.67
C GLN A 56 16.06 7.27 -2.18
N MET A 57 14.98 7.32 -1.39
CA MET A 57 13.66 6.86 -1.85
C MET A 57 13.17 7.70 -3.03
N LEU A 58 12.55 7.06 -4.02
CA LEU A 58 11.88 7.75 -5.13
C LEU A 58 10.43 8.10 -4.76
N ASP A 59 9.91 9.22 -5.28
CA ASP A 59 8.48 9.57 -5.19
C ASP A 59 7.73 8.84 -6.32
N VAL A 60 7.04 7.77 -5.93
CA VAL A 60 6.28 6.88 -6.82
C VAL A 60 4.83 6.86 -6.37
N HIS A 61 3.90 6.97 -7.32
CA HIS A 61 2.46 6.85 -7.06
C HIS A 61 1.85 5.80 -7.98
N ILE A 62 1.17 4.82 -7.39
CA ILE A 62 0.28 3.87 -8.06
C ILE A 62 -1.15 4.37 -7.87
N PHE A 63 -1.87 4.48 -8.98
CA PHE A 63 -3.25 4.94 -9.00
C PHE A 63 -4.02 4.25 -10.14
N TYR A 64 -5.33 4.45 -10.23
CA TYR A 64 -6.17 3.83 -11.26
C TYR A 64 -6.74 4.86 -12.22
N LYS A 65 -6.86 4.48 -13.50
CA LYS A 65 -7.57 5.25 -14.53
C LYS A 65 -8.65 4.39 -15.18
N ILE A 66 -9.72 5.01 -15.66
CA ILE A 66 -10.66 4.34 -16.55
C ILE A 66 -10.09 4.29 -17.97
N ARG A 67 -10.16 3.11 -18.58
CA ARG A 67 -9.97 2.92 -20.01
C ARG A 67 -11.07 3.61 -20.80
N GLU A 68 -10.70 4.39 -21.82
CA GLU A 68 -11.66 5.11 -22.67
C GLU A 68 -12.75 4.16 -23.21
N GLY A 69 -14.01 4.53 -23.00
CA GLY A 69 -15.18 3.81 -23.51
C GLY A 69 -15.69 2.65 -22.66
N LEU A 70 -15.09 2.37 -21.49
CA LEU A 70 -15.56 1.34 -20.55
C LEU A 70 -16.20 1.93 -19.29
N SER A 71 -17.00 1.11 -18.62
CA SER A 71 -17.64 1.46 -17.35
C SER A 71 -16.66 1.37 -16.17
N LEU A 72 -17.01 2.03 -15.05
CA LEU A 72 -16.28 1.97 -13.77
C LEU A 72 -15.93 0.54 -13.32
N LEU A 73 -16.84 -0.42 -13.53
CA LEU A 73 -16.68 -1.81 -13.07
C LEU A 73 -15.79 -2.66 -13.97
N GLU A 74 -15.55 -2.23 -15.20
CA GLU A 74 -14.89 -3.04 -16.25
C GLU A 74 -13.61 -2.40 -16.79
N GLY A 75 -13.31 -1.14 -16.44
CA GLY A 75 -12.27 -0.35 -17.11
C GLY A 75 -11.14 0.18 -16.22
N MET A 76 -11.07 -0.20 -14.94
CA MET A 76 -10.05 0.34 -14.01
C MET A 76 -8.68 -0.30 -14.26
N MET A 77 -7.76 0.48 -14.84
CA MET A 77 -6.39 0.07 -15.11
C MET A 77 -5.42 0.70 -14.08
N PRO A 78 -4.53 -0.08 -13.45
CA PRO A 78 -3.50 0.50 -12.61
C PRO A 78 -2.50 1.27 -13.46
N GLN A 79 -1.94 2.32 -12.89
CA GLN A 79 -0.96 3.21 -13.51
C GLN A 79 0.15 3.51 -12.51
N VAL A 80 1.36 3.69 -13.01
CA VAL A 80 2.53 4.11 -12.24
C VAL A 80 2.97 5.49 -12.69
N GLU A 81 3.22 6.37 -11.74
CA GLU A 81 3.92 7.64 -11.92
C GLU A 81 5.19 7.64 -11.07
N VAL A 82 6.29 8.14 -11.64
CA VAL A 82 7.55 8.35 -10.92
C VAL A 82 8.00 9.79 -11.15
N LYS A 83 8.21 10.56 -10.08
CA LYS A 83 8.64 11.95 -10.18
C LYS A 83 10.16 12.08 -10.13
N GLY A 84 10.69 12.97 -10.97
CA GLY A 84 12.09 13.37 -10.91
C GLY A 84 13.12 12.34 -11.39
N ASN A 85 12.71 11.25 -12.05
CA ASN A 85 13.63 10.26 -12.62
C ASN A 85 13.33 9.96 -14.10
N ASP A 86 13.98 10.68 -15.00
CA ASP A 86 13.81 10.54 -16.46
C ASP A 86 14.30 9.19 -17.01
N ASN A 87 15.23 8.51 -16.31
CA ASN A 87 15.73 7.20 -16.75
C ASN A 87 14.63 6.13 -16.73
N LEU A 88 13.64 6.29 -15.84
CA LEU A 88 12.53 5.37 -15.71
C LEU A 88 11.39 5.64 -16.70
N LYS A 89 11.41 6.77 -17.42
CA LYS A 89 10.29 7.19 -18.30
C LYS A 89 9.86 6.11 -19.30
N ASN A 90 10.83 5.49 -19.98
CA ASN A 90 10.53 4.48 -20.99
C ASN A 90 9.93 3.21 -20.39
N ILE A 91 10.41 2.77 -19.22
CA ILE A 91 9.87 1.57 -18.58
C ILE A 91 8.47 1.83 -18.01
N ILE A 92 8.25 3.01 -17.43
CA ILE A 92 6.92 3.43 -16.95
C ILE A 92 5.92 3.50 -18.12
N GLU A 93 6.33 4.02 -19.28
CA GLU A 93 5.49 4.03 -20.47
C GLU A 93 5.12 2.60 -20.92
N ARG A 94 6.06 1.65 -20.88
CA ARG A 94 5.79 0.24 -21.19
C ARG A 94 4.85 -0.40 -20.19
N ILE A 95 5.07 -0.18 -18.88
CA ILE A 95 4.20 -0.68 -17.81
C ILE A 95 2.77 -0.22 -18.09
N ASN A 96 2.56 1.10 -18.15
CA ASN A 96 1.23 1.70 -18.22
C ASN A 96 0.48 1.41 -19.54
N LYS A 97 1.18 1.17 -20.65
CA LYS A 97 0.57 0.99 -21.98
C LYS A 97 0.55 -0.43 -22.51
N GLN A 98 1.45 -1.30 -22.03
CA GLN A 98 1.68 -2.61 -22.65
C GLN A 98 1.60 -3.77 -21.66
N TRP A 99 1.94 -3.56 -20.38
CA TRP A 99 2.06 -4.66 -19.41
C TRP A 99 0.96 -4.67 -18.35
N THR A 100 0.06 -3.70 -18.39
CA THR A 100 -1.07 -3.61 -17.49
C THR A 100 -2.35 -3.34 -18.26
N ASP A 101 -3.42 -3.98 -17.83
CA ASP A 101 -4.80 -3.84 -18.31
C ASP A 101 -5.79 -3.75 -17.13
N GLU A 102 -7.08 -3.78 -17.43
CA GLU A 102 -8.17 -3.75 -16.43
C GLU A 102 -8.20 -4.96 -15.47
N HIS A 103 -7.44 -6.02 -15.78
CA HIS A 103 -7.35 -7.23 -14.98
C HIS A 103 -6.03 -7.32 -14.20
N SER A 104 -5.23 -6.27 -14.27
CA SER A 104 -3.90 -6.20 -13.67
C SER A 104 -3.93 -5.54 -12.30
N SER A 105 -3.06 -5.99 -11.40
CA SER A 105 -2.70 -5.30 -10.16
C SER A 105 -1.19 -5.08 -10.10
N ILE A 106 -0.76 -3.99 -9.47
CA ILE A 106 0.65 -3.64 -9.30
C ILE A 106 0.97 -3.58 -7.81
N GLU A 107 2.03 -4.25 -7.40
CA GLU A 107 2.66 -4.11 -6.09
C GLU A 107 4.06 -3.48 -6.27
N LEU A 108 4.22 -2.23 -5.83
CA LEU A 108 5.55 -1.61 -5.75
C LEU A 108 6.33 -2.29 -4.62
N THR A 109 7.48 -2.88 -4.93
CA THR A 109 8.25 -3.68 -3.97
C THR A 109 9.52 -2.97 -3.50
N ARG A 110 10.13 -2.13 -4.34
CA ARG A 110 11.27 -1.26 -3.99
C ARG A 110 11.34 -0.05 -4.92
N ALA A 111 11.62 1.12 -4.38
CA ALA A 111 11.72 2.35 -5.18
C ALA A 111 12.73 3.32 -4.56
N ASP A 112 13.98 3.19 -4.98
CA ASP A 112 15.07 4.04 -4.52
C ASP A 112 16.03 4.41 -5.66
N SER A 113 17.03 5.23 -5.36
CA SER A 113 18.01 5.75 -6.33
C SER A 113 18.88 4.66 -6.97
N ASN A 114 18.91 3.44 -6.42
CA ASN A 114 19.60 2.31 -7.01
C ASN A 114 18.62 1.42 -7.78
N ILE A 115 17.44 1.14 -7.23
CA ILE A 115 16.53 0.10 -7.72
C ILE A 115 15.09 0.59 -7.75
N PHE A 116 14.46 0.40 -8.91
CA PHE A 116 13.02 0.47 -9.07
C PHE A 116 12.50 -0.93 -9.38
N SER A 117 11.62 -1.45 -8.53
CA SER A 117 11.11 -2.82 -8.63
C SER A 117 9.63 -2.88 -8.28
N LEU A 118 8.89 -3.67 -9.07
CA LEU A 118 7.47 -3.94 -8.85
C LEU A 118 7.09 -5.33 -9.34
N PHE A 119 5.98 -5.82 -8.80
CA PHE A 119 5.35 -7.08 -9.19
C PHE A 119 3.99 -6.78 -9.82
N ILE A 120 3.71 -7.39 -10.96
CA ILE A 120 2.42 -7.30 -11.66
C ILE A 120 1.80 -8.69 -11.66
N LYS A 121 0.54 -8.75 -11.25
CA LYS A 121 -0.34 -9.90 -11.42
C LYS A 121 -1.42 -9.52 -12.42
N THR A 122 -1.71 -10.37 -13.38
CA THR A 122 -2.80 -10.17 -14.35
C THR A 122 -3.70 -11.39 -14.33
N MET A 123 -5.01 -11.17 -14.11
CA MET A 123 -6.00 -12.23 -14.18
C MET A 123 -6.27 -12.57 -15.65
N VAL A 124 -6.21 -13.86 -16.00
CA VAL A 124 -6.41 -14.35 -17.37
C VAL A 124 -7.60 -15.29 -17.42
N TYR A 125 -8.49 -15.07 -18.38
CA TYR A 125 -9.67 -15.90 -18.60
C TYR A 125 -9.43 -16.84 -19.77
N SER A 126 -9.35 -18.14 -19.50
CA SER A 126 -9.08 -19.16 -20.53
C SER A 126 -10.34 -19.92 -20.98
N ASP A 127 -11.36 -20.00 -20.13
CA ASP A 127 -12.74 -20.46 -20.42
C ASP A 127 -13.67 -20.04 -19.25
N TYR A 128 -15.01 -20.11 -19.43
CA TYR A 128 -16.04 -19.62 -18.47
C TYR A 128 -15.85 -20.05 -17.01
N ASP A 129 -15.18 -21.18 -16.75
CA ASP A 129 -15.01 -21.75 -15.40
C ASP A 129 -13.53 -21.85 -14.96
N LYS A 130 -12.57 -21.34 -15.75
CA LYS A 130 -11.12 -21.42 -15.45
C LYS A 130 -10.43 -20.07 -15.58
N THR A 131 -10.22 -19.46 -14.42
CA THR A 131 -9.39 -18.28 -14.24
C THR A 131 -7.95 -18.70 -13.96
N GLY A 132 -6.99 -18.07 -14.63
CA GLY A 132 -5.57 -18.19 -14.36
C GLY A 132 -4.97 -16.85 -13.96
N GLU A 133 -3.71 -16.89 -13.56
CA GLU A 133 -2.92 -15.69 -13.29
C GLU A 133 -1.66 -15.74 -14.16
N GLU A 134 -1.27 -14.59 -14.69
CA GLU A 134 0.06 -14.36 -15.25
C GLU A 134 0.82 -13.43 -14.31
N ILE A 135 2.10 -13.71 -14.09
CA ILE A 135 2.92 -12.93 -13.16
C ILE A 135 4.17 -12.35 -13.84
N ARG A 136 4.47 -11.08 -13.52
CA ARG A 136 5.62 -10.34 -14.05
C ARG A 136 6.34 -9.60 -12.93
N GLY A 137 7.67 -9.63 -12.96
CA GLY A 137 8.55 -9.04 -11.96
C GLY A 137 9.51 -8.11 -12.66
N ILE A 138 9.37 -6.82 -12.40
CA ILE A 138 10.12 -5.77 -13.08
C ILE A 138 11.18 -5.28 -12.11
N ASN A 139 12.45 -5.38 -12.51
CA ASN A 139 13.59 -4.96 -11.70
C ASN A 139 14.48 -4.07 -12.56
N ILE A 140 14.64 -2.81 -12.20
CA ILE A 140 15.30 -1.78 -13.01
C ILE A 140 16.36 -1.08 -12.18
N ASP A 141 17.53 -0.84 -12.77
CA ASP A 141 18.50 0.10 -12.23
C ASP A 141 17.99 1.53 -12.43
N SER A 142 17.65 2.20 -11.33
CA SER A 142 17.08 3.55 -11.31
C SER A 142 17.98 4.61 -11.94
N ASN A 143 19.30 4.38 -12.03
CA ASN A 143 20.26 5.32 -12.61
C ASN A 143 20.37 5.18 -14.13
N THR A 144 20.06 4.00 -14.67
CA THR A 144 20.28 3.72 -16.10
C THR A 144 18.99 3.40 -16.85
N GLY A 145 17.90 3.09 -16.15
CA GLY A 145 16.63 2.66 -16.73
C GLY A 145 16.68 1.27 -17.36
N LYS A 146 17.75 0.50 -17.09
CA LYS A 146 17.96 -0.84 -17.66
C LYS A 146 17.44 -1.93 -16.73
N GLU A 147 16.93 -3.00 -17.33
CA GLU A 147 16.53 -4.21 -16.61
C GLU A 147 17.73 -4.84 -15.88
N LEU A 148 17.54 -5.17 -14.62
CA LEU A 148 18.45 -5.96 -13.80
C LEU A 148 18.14 -7.44 -14.01
N LYS A 149 19.14 -8.23 -14.41
CA LYS A 149 19.05 -9.69 -14.44
C LYS A 149 19.52 -10.27 -13.10
N ILE A 150 19.24 -11.55 -12.85
CA ILE A 150 19.67 -12.21 -11.60
C ILE A 150 21.20 -12.17 -11.43
N SER A 151 21.95 -12.17 -12.53
CA SER A 151 23.42 -12.02 -12.55
C SER A 151 23.89 -10.63 -12.14
N ASP A 152 23.03 -9.62 -12.22
CA ASP A 152 23.29 -8.26 -11.74
C ASP A 152 23.07 -8.17 -10.23
N VAL A 153 22.23 -9.05 -9.68
CA VAL A 153 21.79 -9.07 -8.27
C VAL A 153 22.63 -9.99 -7.39
N LEU A 154 22.87 -11.22 -7.86
CA LEU A 154 23.56 -12.26 -7.11
C LEU A 154 25.03 -12.39 -7.54
N LYS A 155 25.91 -12.67 -6.58
CA LYS A 155 27.31 -13.05 -6.84
C LYS A 155 27.52 -14.57 -6.87
N ASN A 156 26.63 -15.34 -6.24
CA ASN A 156 26.68 -16.80 -6.23
C ASN A 156 25.27 -17.42 -6.37
N PRO A 157 24.64 -17.34 -7.56
CA PRO A 157 23.30 -17.87 -7.78
C PRO A 157 23.18 -19.39 -7.56
N VAL A 158 24.18 -20.16 -8.03
CA VAL A 158 24.18 -21.63 -7.89
C VAL A 158 24.27 -22.04 -6.43
N GLY A 159 25.18 -21.42 -5.66
CA GLY A 159 25.28 -21.73 -4.24
C GLY A 159 24.05 -21.32 -3.42
N LEU A 160 23.32 -20.28 -3.85
CA LEU A 160 22.04 -19.95 -3.22
C LEU A 160 20.99 -21.02 -3.52
N TYR A 161 20.89 -21.46 -4.77
CA TYR A 161 20.01 -22.56 -5.17
C TYR A 161 20.31 -23.85 -4.38
N ASP A 162 21.58 -24.25 -4.29
CA ASP A 162 22.00 -25.43 -3.52
C ASP A 162 21.61 -25.29 -2.05
N LYS A 163 21.92 -24.14 -1.41
CA LYS A 163 21.56 -23.87 0.00
C LYS A 163 20.06 -23.98 0.26
N LEU A 164 19.22 -23.48 -0.65
CA LEU A 164 17.77 -23.53 -0.52
C LEU A 164 17.24 -24.95 -0.69
N THR A 165 17.73 -25.69 -1.68
CA THR A 165 17.27 -27.06 -1.99
C THR A 165 17.79 -28.13 -1.03
N GLU A 166 18.92 -27.89 -0.36
CA GLU A 166 19.43 -28.75 0.73
C GLU A 166 18.69 -28.53 2.06
N SER A 167 17.92 -27.45 2.19
CA SER A 167 17.19 -27.14 3.43
C SER A 167 15.82 -27.83 3.44
N GLU A 168 15.69 -28.92 4.19
CA GLU A 168 14.41 -29.63 4.37
C GLU A 168 13.27 -28.68 4.81
N GLU A 169 13.53 -27.81 5.80
CA GLU A 169 12.57 -26.81 6.28
C GLU A 169 12.04 -25.89 5.16
N PHE A 170 12.93 -25.34 4.32
CA PHE A 170 12.54 -24.47 3.21
C PHE A 170 11.74 -25.23 2.14
N MET A 171 12.15 -26.46 1.83
CA MET A 171 11.48 -27.30 0.84
C MET A 171 10.09 -27.74 1.32
N GLU A 172 9.93 -28.05 2.60
CA GLU A 172 8.63 -28.36 3.19
C GLU A 172 7.73 -27.12 3.28
N GLU A 173 8.26 -25.97 3.69
CA GLU A 173 7.49 -24.73 3.86
C GLU A 173 6.95 -24.19 2.53
N TYR A 174 7.74 -24.23 1.46
CA TYR A 174 7.41 -23.59 0.19
C TYR A 174 7.13 -24.58 -0.96
N GLY A 175 7.81 -25.72 -0.97
CA GLY A 175 7.85 -26.60 -2.14
C GLY A 175 6.86 -27.76 -2.11
N ALA A 176 6.31 -28.13 -0.94
CA ALA A 176 5.56 -29.38 -0.76
C ALA A 176 4.39 -29.57 -1.76
N ASP A 177 3.73 -28.48 -2.14
CA ASP A 177 2.56 -28.52 -3.02
C ASP A 177 2.77 -27.80 -4.37
N ILE A 178 4.01 -27.46 -4.73
CA ILE A 178 4.30 -26.78 -6.01
C ILE A 178 4.94 -27.78 -6.96
N ALA A 179 4.27 -28.06 -8.08
CA ALA A 179 4.81 -28.94 -9.11
C ALA A 179 6.12 -28.38 -9.68
N TYR A 180 7.14 -29.24 -9.76
CA TYR A 180 8.48 -28.90 -10.27
C TYR A 180 9.12 -27.71 -9.53
N PHE A 181 8.90 -27.62 -8.22
CA PHE A 181 9.38 -26.51 -7.39
C PHE A 181 10.88 -26.26 -7.53
N SER A 182 11.71 -27.30 -7.45
CA SER A 182 13.16 -27.17 -7.55
C SER A 182 13.59 -26.68 -8.93
N GLU A 183 13.01 -27.22 -10.01
CA GLU A 183 13.31 -26.80 -11.38
C GLU A 183 12.90 -25.35 -11.63
N LYS A 184 11.76 -24.93 -11.09
CA LYS A 184 11.31 -23.54 -11.10
C LYS A 184 12.28 -22.64 -10.33
N LEU A 185 12.72 -23.05 -9.13
CA LEU A 185 13.69 -22.28 -8.36
C LEU A 185 15.04 -22.17 -9.10
N GLU A 186 15.48 -23.26 -9.72
CA GLU A 186 16.69 -23.29 -10.54
C GLU A 186 16.61 -22.30 -11.71
N SER A 187 15.45 -22.20 -12.39
CA SER A 187 15.29 -21.31 -13.55
C SER A 187 15.46 -19.83 -13.16
N VAL A 188 14.79 -19.37 -12.10
CA VAL A 188 14.95 -17.99 -11.61
C VAL A 188 16.38 -17.68 -11.20
N LEU A 189 16.99 -18.57 -10.42
CA LEU A 189 18.27 -18.28 -9.79
C LEU A 189 19.44 -18.43 -10.77
N THR A 190 19.39 -19.40 -11.68
CA THR A 190 20.56 -19.81 -12.46
C THR A 190 20.40 -19.66 -13.98
N LYS A 191 19.19 -19.41 -14.49
CA LYS A 191 18.89 -19.33 -15.93
C LYS A 191 18.28 -17.98 -16.34
N PRO A 192 18.95 -16.83 -16.09
CA PRO A 192 18.38 -15.50 -16.38
C PRO A 192 17.97 -15.26 -17.82
N GLN A 193 18.54 -16.00 -18.77
CA GLN A 193 18.16 -15.95 -20.19
C GLN A 193 16.73 -16.44 -20.47
N GLU A 194 16.12 -17.18 -19.53
CA GLU A 194 14.72 -17.62 -19.62
C GLU A 194 13.74 -16.49 -19.29
N PHE A 195 14.25 -15.35 -18.80
CA PHE A 195 13.46 -14.17 -18.45
C PHE A 195 13.67 -13.05 -19.46
N SER A 196 12.57 -12.64 -20.09
CA SER A 196 12.52 -11.46 -20.95
C SER A 196 11.45 -10.52 -20.43
N ASP A 197 11.79 -9.24 -20.27
CA ASP A 197 10.87 -8.20 -19.78
C ASP A 197 10.20 -8.56 -18.43
N GLY A 198 10.87 -9.32 -17.56
CA GLY A 198 10.34 -9.72 -16.26
C GLY A 198 9.38 -10.91 -16.23
N THR A 199 9.21 -11.63 -17.35
CA THR A 199 8.41 -12.86 -17.45
C THR A 199 9.27 -14.04 -17.89
N ASN A 200 9.03 -15.23 -17.32
CA ASN A 200 9.53 -16.48 -17.87
C ASN A 200 8.64 -16.97 -19.02
N ASN A 201 9.06 -18.03 -19.71
CA ASN A 201 8.33 -18.59 -20.86
C ASN A 201 6.88 -19.02 -20.53
N ASP A 202 6.64 -19.52 -19.31
CA ASP A 202 5.33 -20.04 -18.89
C ASP A 202 4.52 -19.03 -18.05
N SER A 203 5.08 -17.84 -17.78
CA SER A 203 4.50 -16.77 -16.94
C SER A 203 4.01 -17.23 -15.56
N ASP A 204 4.61 -18.29 -15.03
CA ASP A 204 4.22 -18.99 -13.80
C ASP A 204 5.27 -18.90 -12.69
N ILE A 205 6.38 -18.22 -12.97
CA ILE A 205 7.41 -17.85 -12.00
C ILE A 205 7.98 -16.47 -12.31
N SER A 206 8.22 -15.70 -11.26
CA SER A 206 8.80 -14.36 -11.35
C SER A 206 9.56 -13.99 -10.08
N TRP A 207 10.22 -12.84 -10.10
CA TRP A 207 10.94 -12.32 -8.93
C TRP A 207 10.98 -10.79 -8.92
N ALA A 208 10.99 -10.21 -7.72
CA ALA A 208 11.11 -8.77 -7.54
C ALA A 208 12.00 -8.46 -6.32
N LEU A 209 12.72 -7.34 -6.37
CA LEU A 209 13.51 -6.86 -5.25
C LEU A 209 12.64 -6.02 -4.31
N ASN A 210 12.76 -6.31 -3.02
CA ASN A 210 12.16 -5.55 -1.92
C ASN A 210 13.30 -4.94 -1.07
N ASN A 211 12.98 -3.99 -0.20
CA ASN A 211 13.88 -3.47 0.82
C ASN A 211 14.27 -4.53 1.86
N GLY A 212 13.41 -5.53 2.14
CA GLY A 212 13.71 -6.61 3.10
C GLY A 212 14.46 -7.82 2.50
N GLY A 213 14.43 -8.00 1.18
CA GLY A 213 14.93 -9.21 0.53
C GLY A 213 14.55 -9.27 -0.95
N MET A 214 14.85 -10.39 -1.60
CA MET A 214 14.28 -10.74 -2.90
C MET A 214 13.01 -11.57 -2.69
N MET A 215 11.93 -11.26 -3.38
CA MET A 215 10.72 -12.09 -3.41
C MET A 215 10.74 -12.92 -4.69
N ILE A 216 10.58 -14.23 -4.56
CA ILE A 216 10.25 -15.13 -5.68
C ILE A 216 8.75 -15.42 -5.62
N TYR A 217 8.08 -15.33 -6.77
CA TYR A 217 6.65 -15.60 -6.91
C TYR A 217 6.49 -16.82 -7.80
N MET A 218 5.72 -17.81 -7.35
CA MET A 218 5.42 -19.01 -8.12
C MET A 218 3.92 -19.26 -8.14
N ILE A 219 3.40 -19.73 -9.27
CA ILE A 219 2.02 -20.21 -9.35
C ILE A 219 1.95 -21.66 -8.87
N LYS A 220 1.10 -21.88 -7.88
CA LYS A 220 0.63 -23.17 -7.37
C LYS A 220 -0.73 -23.47 -7.97
N GLU A 221 -0.91 -24.68 -8.51
CA GLU A 221 -2.21 -25.17 -8.97
C GLU A 221 -2.86 -26.02 -7.88
N ASN A 222 -4.16 -25.80 -7.63
CA ASN A 222 -4.97 -26.59 -6.71
C ASN A 222 -6.33 -26.91 -7.35
N ASP A 223 -7.17 -27.70 -6.66
CA ASP A 223 -8.49 -28.13 -7.16
C ASP A 223 -9.45 -26.96 -7.47
N TYR A 224 -9.16 -25.77 -6.94
CA TYR A 224 -9.98 -24.57 -7.04
C TYR A 224 -9.39 -23.49 -7.96
N GLY A 225 -8.18 -23.68 -8.50
CA GLY A 225 -7.54 -22.75 -9.44
C GLY A 225 -6.03 -22.59 -9.27
N LYS A 226 -5.55 -21.40 -9.62
CA LYS A 226 -4.14 -20.97 -9.52
C LYS A 226 -3.99 -19.98 -8.36
N GLU A 227 -2.97 -20.17 -7.54
CA GLU A 227 -2.61 -19.31 -6.41
C GLU A 227 -1.15 -18.89 -6.52
N ILE A 228 -0.83 -17.64 -6.16
CA ILE A 228 0.55 -17.16 -6.07
C ILE A 228 1.14 -17.47 -4.69
N VAL A 229 2.19 -18.28 -4.68
CA VAL A 229 3.05 -18.47 -3.51
C VAL A 229 4.18 -17.44 -3.57
N SER A 230 4.29 -16.63 -2.51
CA SER A 230 5.36 -15.65 -2.34
C SER A 230 6.44 -16.21 -1.42
N ILE A 231 7.69 -16.22 -1.88
CA ILE A 231 8.83 -16.85 -1.23
C ILE A 231 9.89 -15.78 -0.91
N PRO A 232 9.99 -15.31 0.33
CA PRO A 232 10.96 -14.30 0.72
C PRO A 232 12.37 -14.89 0.87
N LEU A 233 13.33 -14.31 0.17
CA LEU A 233 14.76 -14.51 0.37
C LEU A 233 15.35 -13.27 1.06
N GLU A 234 15.32 -13.29 2.38
CA GLU A 234 15.67 -12.18 3.26
C GLU A 234 17.16 -11.83 3.16
N TYR A 235 17.47 -10.54 3.05
CA TYR A 235 18.87 -10.10 3.04
C TYR A 235 19.58 -10.45 4.36
N ALA A 236 18.88 -10.42 5.49
CA ALA A 236 19.46 -10.80 6.78
C ALA A 236 19.99 -12.25 6.81
N ARG A 237 19.32 -13.17 6.09
CA ARG A 237 19.66 -14.60 6.07
C ARG A 237 20.61 -15.00 4.92
N TYR A 238 20.56 -14.27 3.80
CA TYR A 238 21.20 -14.66 2.55
C TYR A 238 22.15 -13.60 1.96
N SER A 239 22.48 -12.53 2.68
CA SER A 239 23.35 -11.43 2.21
C SER A 239 24.66 -11.89 1.56
N GLU A 240 25.22 -13.04 1.97
CA GLU A 240 26.45 -13.59 1.40
C GLU A 240 26.31 -14.01 -0.07
N PHE A 241 25.09 -14.10 -0.61
CA PHE A 241 24.82 -14.42 -2.02
C PHE A 241 24.52 -13.19 -2.88
N PHE A 242 24.22 -12.05 -2.27
CA PHE A 242 23.89 -10.80 -2.95
C PHE A 242 25.13 -9.92 -3.17
N LYS A 243 25.08 -9.08 -4.21
CA LYS A 243 26.06 -8.02 -4.41
C LYS A 243 25.80 -6.85 -3.46
N ASP A 244 26.87 -6.20 -3.02
CA ASP A 244 26.82 -5.18 -1.97
C ASP A 244 25.94 -3.98 -2.35
N ASP A 245 25.92 -3.58 -3.63
CA ASP A 245 25.08 -2.45 -4.09
C ASP A 245 23.58 -2.74 -4.01
N ILE A 246 23.17 -4.02 -4.09
CA ILE A 246 21.76 -4.43 -3.88
C ILE A 246 21.38 -4.29 -2.41
N LEU A 247 22.32 -4.56 -1.50
CA LEU A 247 22.09 -4.54 -0.06
C LEU A 247 22.07 -3.12 0.53
N LYS A 248 22.48 -2.11 -0.24
CA LYS A 248 22.40 -0.71 0.18
C LYS A 248 20.96 -0.24 0.08
N LEU A 249 20.40 0.12 1.23
CA LEU A 249 19.06 0.69 1.39
C LEU A 249 19.17 2.16 1.81
N PRO A 250 18.11 2.95 1.60
CA PRO A 250 17.96 4.25 2.26
C PRO A 250 18.02 4.15 3.77
N ASP A 251 18.38 5.25 4.44
CA ASP A 251 18.44 5.30 5.91
C ASP A 251 17.06 5.01 6.54
N ASP A 252 15.99 5.47 5.90
CA ASP A 252 14.61 5.21 6.29
C ASP A 252 13.89 4.45 5.16
N TYR A 253 13.29 3.32 5.50
CA TYR A 253 12.63 2.47 4.52
C TYR A 253 11.55 1.62 5.19
N ALA A 254 10.70 1.04 4.36
CA ALA A 254 9.71 0.08 4.79
C ALA A 254 9.62 -1.09 3.81
N PHE A 255 9.10 -2.22 4.28
CA PHE A 255 8.89 -3.41 3.46
C PHE A 255 7.68 -4.20 3.95
N LYS A 256 6.98 -4.80 3.00
CA LYS A 256 5.87 -5.71 3.25
C LYS A 256 6.36 -6.97 3.93
N ILE A 257 5.56 -7.50 4.85
CA ILE A 257 5.77 -8.80 5.47
C ILE A 257 4.54 -9.69 5.24
N LEU A 258 4.76 -11.01 5.24
CA LEU A 258 3.69 -11.99 5.09
C LEU A 258 3.34 -12.54 6.47
N PRO A 259 2.04 -12.56 6.84
CA PRO A 259 1.60 -13.27 8.04
C PRO A 259 1.94 -14.76 8.02
N ASP A 260 1.84 -15.39 9.18
CA ASP A 260 1.98 -16.84 9.40
C ASP A 260 3.37 -17.39 9.11
N ARG A 261 4.39 -16.51 9.13
CA ARG A 261 5.80 -16.84 8.92
C ARG A 261 6.70 -16.02 9.83
N GLU A 262 7.80 -16.62 10.28
CA GLU A 262 8.87 -15.89 10.95
C GLU A 262 9.79 -15.30 9.88
N ILE A 263 9.96 -13.99 9.90
CA ILE A 263 10.86 -13.27 9.02
C ILE A 263 12.09 -12.76 9.76
N ARG A 264 13.20 -12.67 9.02
CA ARG A 264 14.46 -12.06 9.50
C ARG A 264 14.77 -10.79 8.74
N PHE A 265 15.14 -9.75 9.48
CA PHE A 265 15.51 -8.47 8.89
C PHE A 265 16.58 -7.80 9.72
N ASN A 266 17.35 -6.93 9.07
CA ASN A 266 18.43 -6.19 9.72
C ASN A 266 17.97 -4.75 9.95
N ILE A 267 18.25 -4.22 11.13
CA ILE A 267 18.06 -2.81 11.48
C ILE A 267 19.38 -2.30 12.04
N ASP A 268 20.04 -1.42 11.31
CA ASP A 268 21.31 -0.78 11.69
C ASP A 268 22.38 -1.78 12.19
N GLY A 269 22.52 -2.89 11.49
CA GLY A 269 23.48 -3.96 11.78
C GLY A 269 22.98 -5.03 12.76
N LYS A 270 21.79 -4.85 13.36
CA LYS A 270 21.18 -5.82 14.27
C LYS A 270 20.12 -6.66 13.54
N GLU A 271 20.36 -7.96 13.48
CA GLU A 271 19.33 -8.92 13.06
C GLU A 271 18.19 -8.97 14.08
N ARG A 272 16.95 -8.94 13.59
CA ARG A 272 15.70 -9.10 14.35
C ARG A 272 14.88 -10.23 13.72
N THR A 273 14.08 -10.90 14.53
CA THR A 273 13.08 -11.86 14.04
C THR A 273 11.67 -11.40 14.35
N LEU A 274 10.76 -11.51 13.40
CA LEU A 274 9.35 -11.12 13.56
C LEU A 274 8.44 -12.20 13.00
N GLU A 275 7.48 -12.65 13.79
CA GLU A 275 6.41 -13.53 13.35
C GLU A 275 5.08 -12.85 13.67
N LEU A 276 4.24 -12.65 12.65
CA LEU A 276 2.91 -12.05 12.76
C LEU A 276 1.89 -13.13 12.42
N THR A 277 1.05 -13.52 13.36
CA THR A 277 0.01 -14.53 13.16
C THR A 277 -1.33 -14.05 13.67
N GLN A 278 -2.39 -14.76 13.33
CA GLN A 278 -3.74 -14.48 13.78
C GLN A 278 -4.49 -15.75 14.18
N GLU A 279 -5.41 -15.63 15.12
CA GLU A 279 -6.40 -16.68 15.40
C GLU A 279 -7.73 -16.26 14.80
N ILE A 280 -8.25 -17.06 13.86
CA ILE A 280 -9.54 -16.85 13.22
C ILE A 280 -10.52 -17.92 13.73
N ASN A 281 -11.74 -17.51 14.08
CA ASN A 281 -12.79 -18.42 14.54
C ASN A 281 -13.54 -19.09 13.37
N GLU A 282 -14.54 -19.92 13.68
CA GLU A 282 -15.36 -20.63 12.68
C GLU A 282 -16.24 -19.74 11.79
N TYR A 283 -16.33 -18.43 12.09
CA TYR A 283 -17.08 -17.42 11.35
C TYR A 283 -16.16 -16.46 10.58
N ASP A 284 -14.90 -16.83 10.38
CA ASP A 284 -13.88 -16.01 9.73
C ASP A 284 -13.57 -14.67 10.44
N ILE A 285 -13.85 -14.59 11.75
CA ILE A 285 -13.57 -13.41 12.56
C ILE A 285 -12.30 -13.63 13.38
N ALA A 286 -11.34 -12.72 13.24
CA ALA A 286 -10.13 -12.69 14.05
C ALA A 286 -10.45 -12.47 15.53
N GLN A 287 -9.93 -13.36 16.37
CA GLN A 287 -10.03 -13.31 17.83
C GLN A 287 -8.76 -12.69 18.44
N GLU A 288 -7.61 -12.97 17.84
CA GLU A 288 -6.33 -12.49 18.33
C GLU A 288 -5.37 -12.18 17.19
N ILE A 289 -4.64 -11.08 17.31
CA ILE A 289 -3.45 -10.80 16.52
C ILE A 289 -2.23 -11.03 17.41
N ARG A 290 -1.30 -11.86 16.95
CA ARG A 290 -0.13 -12.29 17.70
C ARG A 290 1.13 -11.81 17.02
N VAL A 291 2.01 -11.17 17.79
CA VAL A 291 3.30 -10.69 17.33
C VAL A 291 4.38 -11.28 18.20
N LYS A 292 5.34 -11.97 17.59
CA LYS A 292 6.53 -12.47 18.27
C LYS A 292 7.75 -11.78 17.67
N ILE A 293 8.38 -10.93 18.48
CA ILE A 293 9.57 -10.15 18.11
C ILE A 293 10.75 -10.62 18.96
N ASP A 294 11.81 -11.10 18.32
CA ASP A 294 13.00 -11.69 18.97
C ASP A 294 12.65 -12.76 20.03
N GLY A 295 11.61 -13.56 19.75
CA GLY A 295 11.07 -14.58 20.66
C GLY A 295 10.13 -14.06 21.77
N GLU A 296 10.01 -12.74 21.98
CA GLU A 296 9.03 -12.15 22.90
C GLU A 296 7.64 -12.13 22.24
N LYS A 297 6.70 -12.87 22.81
CA LYS A 297 5.31 -12.96 22.33
C LYS A 297 4.44 -11.85 22.90
N ARG A 298 3.61 -11.27 22.06
CA ARG A 298 2.61 -10.25 22.36
C ARG A 298 1.30 -10.66 21.70
N THR A 299 0.20 -10.53 22.42
CA THR A 299 -1.14 -10.86 21.93
C THR A 299 -2.03 -9.64 22.08
N TYR A 300 -2.72 -9.31 21.00
CA TYR A 300 -3.70 -8.22 20.94
C TYR A 300 -5.06 -8.85 20.66
N GLN A 301 -6.02 -8.58 21.54
CA GLN A 301 -7.37 -9.11 21.40
C GLN A 301 -8.08 -8.37 20.25
N ASP A 302 -8.79 -9.14 19.45
CA ASP A 302 -9.76 -8.70 18.46
C ASP A 302 -11.08 -9.44 18.74
N GLY A 303 -12.05 -9.27 17.87
CA GLY A 303 -13.34 -9.95 17.88
C GLY A 303 -14.29 -9.35 16.85
N SER A 304 -13.75 -8.62 15.88
CA SER A 304 -14.52 -7.79 14.96
C SER A 304 -13.96 -7.76 13.55
N SER A 305 -12.64 -7.88 13.38
CA SER A 305 -12.06 -7.91 12.03
C SER A 305 -12.16 -9.29 11.39
N TYR A 306 -12.14 -9.32 10.07
CA TYR A 306 -11.93 -10.50 9.23
C TYR A 306 -10.45 -10.91 9.13
N GLY A 307 -9.59 -10.27 9.93
CA GLY A 307 -8.16 -10.54 9.99
C GLY A 307 -7.29 -9.55 9.21
N ILE A 308 -6.04 -9.95 9.05
CA ILE A 308 -4.96 -9.13 8.47
C ILE A 308 -5.05 -9.16 6.94
N SER A 309 -5.17 -8.00 6.31
CA SER A 309 -5.12 -7.87 4.84
C SER A 309 -3.72 -7.54 4.33
N LYS A 310 -2.98 -6.68 5.05
CA LYS A 310 -1.63 -6.20 4.69
C LYS A 310 -0.83 -5.88 5.93
N SER A 311 0.49 -6.04 5.85
CA SER A 311 1.38 -5.63 6.93
C SER A 311 2.76 -5.20 6.44
N TYR A 312 3.33 -4.20 7.11
CA TYR A 312 4.60 -3.58 6.75
C TYR A 312 5.44 -3.30 8.00
N VAL A 313 6.74 -3.53 7.90
CA VAL A 313 7.72 -3.00 8.87
C VAL A 313 8.25 -1.67 8.35
N LEU A 314 8.21 -0.64 9.18
CA LEU A 314 8.71 0.71 8.89
C LEU A 314 9.91 0.99 9.79
N LYS A 315 11.01 1.44 9.21
CA LYS A 315 12.23 1.90 9.90
C LYS A 315 12.42 3.39 9.64
N LYS A 316 12.44 4.19 10.71
CA LYS A 316 12.72 5.63 10.64
C LYS A 316 13.68 6.04 11.76
N GLY A 317 14.89 6.47 11.40
CA GLY A 317 15.97 6.65 12.38
C GLY A 317 16.18 5.38 13.19
N ASP A 318 16.13 5.49 14.51
CA ASP A 318 16.24 4.37 15.46
C ASP A 318 14.89 3.69 15.76
N HIS A 319 13.80 4.18 15.17
CA HIS A 319 12.44 3.71 15.43
C HIS A 319 12.01 2.65 14.43
N VAL A 320 11.26 1.65 14.93
CA VAL A 320 10.79 0.52 14.13
C VAL A 320 9.36 0.20 14.52
N TYR A 321 8.46 0.25 13.53
CA TYR A 321 7.05 -0.02 13.73
C TYR A 321 6.56 -1.12 12.80
N LEU A 322 5.61 -1.89 13.28
CA LEU A 322 4.80 -2.81 12.48
C LEU A 322 3.43 -2.18 12.26
N TYR A 323 3.07 -1.97 11.01
CA TYR A 323 1.74 -1.54 10.58
C TYR A 323 0.97 -2.77 10.09
N VAL A 324 -0.24 -2.97 10.62
CA VAL A 324 -1.11 -4.10 10.30
C VAL A 324 -2.48 -3.55 9.91
N GLU A 325 -2.90 -3.76 8.67
CA GLU A 325 -4.26 -3.42 8.22
C GLU A 325 -5.20 -4.58 8.53
N LEU A 326 -6.32 -4.24 9.16
CA LEU A 326 -7.41 -5.13 9.50
C LEU A 326 -8.63 -4.79 8.65
N THR A 327 -9.37 -5.80 8.20
CA THR A 327 -10.59 -5.65 7.39
C THR A 327 -11.85 -5.96 8.19
N TYR A 328 -12.97 -5.33 7.84
CA TYR A 328 -14.24 -5.44 8.54
C TYR A 328 -15.40 -5.44 7.53
N ASP A 329 -16.64 -5.47 8.05
CA ASP A 329 -17.85 -5.29 7.24
C ASP A 329 -17.83 -4.03 6.39
N ASN A 330 -18.52 -4.10 5.25
CA ASN A 330 -18.71 -3.01 4.29
C ASN A 330 -17.38 -2.40 3.82
N ASP A 331 -16.38 -3.28 3.60
CA ASP A 331 -15.02 -2.93 3.18
C ASP A 331 -14.32 -1.91 4.10
N TYR A 332 -14.81 -1.75 5.33
CA TYR A 332 -14.16 -0.91 6.32
C TYR A 332 -12.80 -1.50 6.69
N LYS A 333 -11.84 -0.62 6.89
CA LYS A 333 -10.46 -0.97 7.22
C LYS A 333 -9.96 -0.11 8.37
N SER A 334 -9.06 -0.66 9.16
CA SER A 334 -8.31 0.10 10.14
C SER A 334 -6.85 -0.35 10.13
N MET A 335 -5.95 0.46 10.68
CA MET A 335 -4.58 0.04 10.93
C MET A 335 -4.30 -0.03 12.42
N MET A 336 -3.70 -1.14 12.83
CA MET A 336 -3.02 -1.32 14.10
C MET A 336 -1.52 -1.08 13.91
N ILE A 337 -0.95 -0.17 14.69
CA ILE A 337 0.46 0.21 14.69
C ILE A 337 1.10 -0.27 15.99
N ILE A 338 2.23 -0.96 15.88
CA ILE A 338 2.94 -1.56 17.00
C ILE A 338 4.39 -1.07 17.00
N ASP A 339 4.84 -0.48 18.10
CA ASP A 339 6.26 -0.17 18.31
C ASP A 339 7.04 -1.46 18.62
N LEU A 340 7.98 -1.83 17.74
CA LEU A 340 8.77 -3.06 17.87
C LEU A 340 9.94 -2.93 18.86
N ASN A 341 10.24 -1.71 19.32
CA ASN A 341 11.26 -1.44 20.32
C ASN A 341 10.69 -1.32 21.74
N LYS A 342 9.42 -0.92 21.89
CA LYS A 342 8.72 -0.84 23.17
C LYS A 342 7.85 -2.07 23.43
N LYS A 343 7.39 -2.23 24.68
CA LYS A 343 6.47 -3.32 25.05
C LYS A 343 5.02 -2.84 24.99
N SER A 344 4.17 -3.64 24.34
CA SER A 344 2.69 -3.67 24.49
C SER A 344 1.88 -2.41 24.16
N GLU A 345 2.48 -1.33 23.65
CA GLU A 345 1.71 -0.18 23.17
C GLU A 345 1.29 -0.40 21.72
N THR A 346 -0.01 -0.25 21.45
CA THR A 346 -0.56 -0.19 20.10
C THR A 346 -1.34 1.10 19.89
N ILE A 347 -1.35 1.54 18.65
CA ILE A 347 -2.14 2.67 18.20
C ILE A 347 -3.06 2.16 17.10
N SER A 348 -4.34 2.50 17.18
CA SER A 348 -5.30 2.25 16.10
C SER A 348 -5.67 3.55 15.41
N ILE A 349 -5.72 3.51 14.09
CA ILE A 349 -6.17 4.60 13.21
C ILE A 349 -7.19 4.07 12.20
N GLY A 350 -8.09 4.95 11.75
CA GLY A 350 -9.12 4.61 10.76
C GLY A 350 -8.65 4.61 9.31
N ASP A 351 -7.43 5.08 9.03
CA ASP A 351 -6.82 5.03 7.71
C ASP A 351 -6.45 3.58 7.32
N SER A 352 -6.26 3.38 6.02
CA SER A 352 -5.86 2.10 5.42
C SER A 352 -4.68 2.27 4.46
N PHE A 353 -4.06 1.18 4.01
CA PHE A 353 -3.01 1.26 3.00
C PHE A 353 -3.59 1.72 1.66
N ALA A 354 -2.92 2.72 1.06
CA ALA A 354 -3.17 3.17 -0.29
C ALA A 354 -2.90 2.07 -1.35
N HIS A 355 -3.20 2.39 -2.61
CA HIS A 355 -2.76 1.57 -3.76
C HIS A 355 -1.23 1.55 -3.87
N THR A 356 -0.59 2.66 -3.52
CA THR A 356 0.87 2.77 -3.45
C THR A 356 1.40 2.09 -2.20
N ALA A 357 2.40 1.22 -2.37
CA ALA A 357 3.02 0.52 -1.24
C ALA A 357 3.71 1.50 -0.28
N LEU A 358 3.62 1.22 1.02
CA LEU A 358 4.29 1.98 2.06
C LEU A 358 5.76 1.57 2.10
N LEU A 359 6.61 2.22 1.29
CA LEU A 359 8.05 1.95 1.22
C LEU A 359 8.91 3.08 1.80
N ASN A 360 8.42 4.32 1.80
CA ASN A 360 9.14 5.50 2.28
C ASN A 360 8.45 6.10 3.53
N PRO A 361 8.97 5.87 4.74
CA PRO A 361 8.39 6.43 5.96
C PRO A 361 8.38 7.97 6.03
N ASN A 362 9.12 8.66 5.17
CA ASN A 362 9.15 10.13 5.14
C ASN A 362 8.12 10.75 4.19
N ASP A 363 7.56 9.95 3.27
CA ASP A 363 6.53 10.39 2.34
C ASP A 363 5.80 9.15 1.79
N PHE A 364 4.63 8.86 2.34
CA PHE A 364 3.80 7.72 1.93
C PHE A 364 2.32 8.07 1.87
N TYR A 365 1.58 7.27 1.12
CA TYR A 365 0.14 7.42 0.99
C TYR A 365 -0.60 6.48 1.94
N LEU A 366 -1.63 7.02 2.60
CA LEU A 366 -2.70 6.22 3.19
C LEU A 366 -4.01 6.54 2.48
N GLY A 367 -4.90 5.55 2.46
CA GLY A 367 -6.18 5.60 1.79
C GLY A 367 -7.36 5.59 2.77
N ASP A 368 -8.49 6.12 2.32
CA ASP A 368 -9.74 6.20 3.05
C ASP A 368 -10.93 6.20 2.08
N ASN A 369 -12.08 5.68 2.53
CA ASN A 369 -13.34 5.78 1.81
C ASN A 369 -14.11 7.01 2.33
N ILE A 370 -14.54 7.89 1.42
CA ILE A 370 -15.35 9.05 1.78
C ILE A 370 -16.65 9.13 1.00
N PHE A 371 -17.57 9.92 1.56
CA PHE A 371 -18.92 10.14 1.06
C PHE A 371 -19.17 11.63 0.79
N THR A 372 -18.32 12.27 -0.02
CA THR A 372 -18.45 13.71 -0.32
C THR A 372 -19.25 13.95 -1.58
N ILE A 373 -18.80 13.39 -2.70
CA ILE A 373 -19.42 13.54 -4.02
C ILE A 373 -20.08 12.24 -4.52
N SER A 374 -19.62 11.13 -3.97
CA SER A 374 -20.01 9.74 -4.20
C SER A 374 -19.33 8.92 -3.10
N SER A 375 -19.53 7.61 -3.04
CA SER A 375 -18.60 6.73 -2.33
C SER A 375 -17.31 6.60 -3.13
N VAL A 376 -16.27 7.35 -2.75
CA VAL A 376 -14.98 7.34 -3.46
C VAL A 376 -13.83 7.02 -2.51
N TRP A 377 -12.84 6.32 -3.05
CA TRP A 377 -11.53 6.15 -2.45
C TRP A 377 -10.71 7.41 -2.63
N VAL A 378 -10.09 7.83 -1.54
CA VAL A 378 -9.14 8.92 -1.52
C VAL A 378 -7.82 8.51 -0.91
N GLU A 379 -6.76 9.19 -1.32
CA GLU A 379 -5.43 9.05 -0.77
C GLU A 379 -4.85 10.39 -0.34
N ARG A 380 -4.04 10.36 0.71
CA ARG A 380 -3.34 11.53 1.23
C ARG A 380 -1.91 11.17 1.61
N LYS A 381 -1.00 12.13 1.45
CA LYS A 381 0.40 11.99 1.84
C LYS A 381 0.60 12.21 3.34
N TYR A 382 1.44 11.37 3.93
CA TYR A 382 1.81 11.37 5.34
C TYR A 382 3.33 11.19 5.49
N GLU A 383 3.83 11.66 6.63
CA GLU A 383 5.14 11.29 7.16
C GLU A 383 4.96 10.52 8.47
N LEU A 384 5.88 9.60 8.76
CA LEU A 384 5.93 8.90 10.05
C LEU A 384 6.56 9.82 11.09
N VAL A 385 5.96 9.96 12.26
CA VAL A 385 6.57 10.69 13.39
C VAL A 385 7.02 9.73 14.50
N ASP A 386 7.83 10.24 15.45
CA ASP A 386 8.55 9.45 16.46
C ASP A 386 7.68 8.60 17.41
N ASP A 387 6.37 8.83 17.45
CA ASP A 387 5.42 8.00 18.22
C ASP A 387 4.80 6.88 17.39
N GLY A 388 5.19 6.75 16.12
CA GLY A 388 4.69 5.77 15.17
C GLY A 388 3.42 6.20 14.46
N ARG A 389 2.84 7.39 14.72
CA ARG A 389 1.65 7.84 14.00
C ARG A 389 2.00 8.41 12.63
N PRO A 390 1.11 8.25 11.64
CA PRO A 390 1.19 9.04 10.42
C PRO A 390 0.75 10.49 10.71
N LYS A 391 1.55 11.46 10.28
CA LYS A 391 1.22 12.88 10.29
C LYS A 391 0.95 13.34 8.87
N ALA A 392 -0.22 13.91 8.64
CA ALA A 392 -0.59 14.40 7.31
C ALA A 392 0.34 15.52 6.86
N LEU A 393 0.80 15.44 5.60
CA LEU A 393 1.64 16.47 4.97
C LEU A 393 0.82 17.56 4.28
N THR A 394 -0.49 17.33 4.13
CA THR A 394 -1.44 18.21 3.45
C THR A 394 -2.84 17.95 4.02
N ASP A 395 -3.75 18.91 3.88
CA ASP A 395 -5.18 18.71 4.16
C ASP A 395 -5.96 18.27 2.92
N TYR A 396 -5.29 18.22 1.76
CA TYR A 396 -5.87 17.84 0.49
C TYR A 396 -5.78 16.33 0.25
N PHE A 397 -6.89 15.75 -0.18
CA PHE A 397 -7.01 14.36 -0.56
C PHE A 397 -7.11 14.22 -2.08
N THR A 398 -6.36 13.29 -2.65
CA THR A 398 -6.49 12.91 -4.06
C THR A 398 -7.60 11.88 -4.18
N ILE A 399 -8.58 12.12 -5.05
CA ILE A 399 -9.61 11.12 -5.36
C ILE A 399 -9.03 10.19 -6.42
N THR A 400 -8.90 8.90 -6.09
CA THR A 400 -8.34 7.89 -7.02
C THR A 400 -9.41 7.01 -7.63
N THR A 401 -10.65 7.04 -7.11
CA THR A 401 -11.77 6.39 -7.78
C THR A 401 -12.11 7.15 -9.07
N PRO A 402 -11.99 6.50 -10.23
CA PRO A 402 -12.15 7.19 -11.49
C PRO A 402 -13.64 7.33 -11.81
N VAL A 403 -14.31 8.39 -11.39
CA VAL A 403 -15.74 8.62 -11.71
C VAL A 403 -15.89 9.79 -12.69
N GLN A 404 -16.92 9.73 -13.54
CA GLN A 404 -17.33 10.85 -14.38
C GLN A 404 -18.78 11.20 -14.07
N LEU A 405 -19.03 12.47 -13.80
CA LEU A 405 -20.30 13.02 -13.39
C LEU A 405 -20.81 14.02 -14.43
N ALA A 406 -22.11 14.01 -14.70
CA ALA A 406 -22.74 15.00 -15.56
C ALA A 406 -23.58 15.97 -14.72
N ALA A 407 -23.36 17.28 -14.86
CA ALA A 407 -24.13 18.27 -14.10
C ALA A 407 -25.61 18.31 -14.55
N LYS A 408 -26.55 18.23 -13.60
CA LYS A 408 -28.00 18.31 -13.85
C LYS A 408 -28.52 19.75 -13.79
N ILE A 409 -27.73 20.63 -13.20
CA ILE A 409 -28.01 22.06 -13.02
C ILE A 409 -26.80 22.88 -13.48
N GLU A 410 -26.98 24.19 -13.65
CA GLU A 410 -25.84 25.10 -13.74
C GLU A 410 -25.14 25.16 -12.38
N LEU A 411 -23.81 25.21 -12.39
CA LEU A 411 -22.97 25.19 -11.18
C LEU A 411 -22.07 26.40 -11.12
N ASN A 412 -21.82 26.88 -9.91
CA ASN A 412 -20.84 27.93 -9.64
C ASN A 412 -19.55 27.29 -9.12
N GLY A 413 -18.42 27.71 -9.67
CA GLY A 413 -17.12 27.24 -9.21
C GLY A 413 -16.01 28.25 -9.46
N GLU A 414 -14.78 27.81 -9.25
CA GLU A 414 -13.57 28.59 -9.49
C GLU A 414 -12.61 27.83 -10.40
N MET A 415 -12.17 28.46 -11.48
CA MET A 415 -11.11 27.89 -12.32
C MET A 415 -9.80 27.87 -11.52
N LEU A 416 -9.03 26.78 -11.59
CA LEU A 416 -7.77 26.64 -10.86
C LEU A 416 -6.56 26.56 -11.80
N ASP A 417 -5.41 27.00 -11.30
CA ASP A 417 -4.09 26.72 -11.90
C ASP A 417 -3.62 25.31 -11.53
N GLY A 418 -4.26 24.31 -12.15
CA GLY A 418 -4.01 22.89 -11.88
C GLY A 418 -4.71 22.37 -10.61
N VAL A 419 -4.46 21.09 -10.31
CA VAL A 419 -5.07 20.37 -9.17
C VAL A 419 -4.60 20.96 -7.85
N ASN A 420 -5.53 21.27 -6.95
CA ASN A 420 -5.26 22.01 -5.71
C ASN A 420 -4.50 23.33 -5.91
N GLY A 421 -4.65 23.95 -7.09
CA GLY A 421 -4.00 25.19 -7.46
C GLY A 421 -4.67 26.42 -6.86
N ASN A 422 -4.09 27.59 -7.16
CA ASN A 422 -4.72 28.87 -6.81
C ASN A 422 -5.89 29.17 -7.75
N SER A 423 -6.89 29.87 -7.21
CA SER A 423 -8.03 30.36 -7.98
C SER A 423 -7.60 31.37 -9.05
N LEU A 424 -8.04 31.13 -10.29
CA LEU A 424 -7.89 32.00 -11.46
C LEU A 424 -9.14 32.87 -11.70
N GLY A 425 -10.20 32.65 -10.93
CA GLY A 425 -11.45 33.40 -11.00
C GLY A 425 -12.68 32.50 -11.08
N SER A 426 -13.84 33.09 -10.80
CA SER A 426 -15.13 32.39 -10.81
C SER A 426 -15.56 31.98 -12.22
N ILE A 427 -16.27 30.85 -12.30
CA ILE A 427 -16.84 30.30 -13.54
C ILE A 427 -18.25 29.75 -13.28
N ASN A 428 -19.12 29.92 -14.28
CA ASN A 428 -20.41 29.24 -14.33
C ASN A 428 -20.28 28.04 -15.28
N LEU A 429 -20.58 26.85 -14.77
CA LEU A 429 -20.54 25.60 -15.52
C LEU A 429 -21.96 25.26 -16.01
N PRO A 430 -22.13 24.97 -17.32
CA PRO A 430 -23.45 24.68 -17.88
C PRO A 430 -23.96 23.29 -17.50
N VAL A 431 -25.29 23.11 -17.56
CA VAL A 431 -25.94 21.79 -17.50
C VAL A 431 -25.34 20.84 -18.54
N GLY A 432 -25.14 19.59 -18.14
CA GLY A 432 -24.62 18.51 -18.98
C GLY A 432 -23.10 18.49 -19.12
N ILE A 433 -22.37 19.42 -18.48
CA ILE A 433 -20.91 19.35 -18.45
C ILE A 433 -20.44 18.08 -17.75
N LEU A 434 -19.38 17.46 -18.30
CA LEU A 434 -18.75 16.28 -17.73
C LEU A 434 -17.60 16.69 -16.82
N LEU A 435 -17.61 16.18 -15.61
CA LEU A 435 -16.65 16.50 -14.56
C LEU A 435 -16.12 15.20 -13.94
N THR A 436 -14.81 15.11 -13.80
CA THR A 436 -14.15 14.01 -13.09
C THR A 436 -13.55 14.55 -11.81
N PRO A 437 -14.04 14.16 -10.61
CA PRO A 437 -13.46 14.62 -9.36
C PRO A 437 -12.03 14.08 -9.22
N VAL A 438 -11.13 14.95 -8.78
CA VAL A 438 -9.68 14.66 -8.67
C VAL A 438 -9.13 14.94 -7.28
N GLY A 439 -9.85 15.67 -6.44
CA GLY A 439 -9.53 15.77 -5.02
C GLY A 439 -10.42 16.70 -4.23
N THR A 440 -10.20 16.77 -2.93
CA THR A 440 -11.11 17.42 -1.97
C THR A 440 -10.39 17.67 -0.64
N ASP A 441 -10.91 18.59 0.17
CA ASP A 441 -10.55 18.73 1.58
C ASP A 441 -11.49 17.96 2.52
N LYS A 442 -12.44 17.18 1.96
CA LYS A 442 -13.53 16.46 2.61
C LYS A 442 -14.63 17.31 3.26
N GLU A 443 -14.47 18.63 3.31
CA GLU A 443 -15.29 19.49 4.16
C GLU A 443 -15.97 20.60 3.38
N SER A 444 -15.24 21.30 2.50
CA SER A 444 -15.71 22.55 1.89
C SER A 444 -15.66 22.59 0.37
N PHE A 445 -14.91 21.72 -0.31
CA PHE A 445 -14.91 21.70 -1.78
C PHE A 445 -14.52 20.35 -2.38
N THR A 446 -14.80 20.19 -3.67
CA THR A 446 -14.19 19.17 -4.52
C THR A 446 -13.63 19.83 -5.78
N ASP A 447 -12.43 19.41 -6.18
CA ASP A 447 -11.77 19.78 -7.44
C ASP A 447 -12.11 18.75 -8.52
N TYR A 448 -12.36 19.23 -9.73
CA TYR A 448 -12.73 18.42 -10.88
C TYR A 448 -11.89 18.79 -12.10
N THR A 449 -11.48 17.79 -12.87
CA THR A 449 -11.00 18.00 -14.25
C THR A 449 -12.14 17.97 -15.24
N MET A 450 -12.11 18.89 -16.19
CA MET A 450 -12.97 18.94 -17.38
C MET A 450 -12.33 18.20 -18.56
N SER A 451 -13.10 17.98 -19.62
CA SER A 451 -12.64 17.24 -20.81
C SER A 451 -11.50 17.91 -21.58
N ASP A 452 -11.33 19.21 -21.44
CA ASP A 452 -10.20 19.97 -22.00
C ASP A 452 -8.95 19.96 -21.10
N GLY A 453 -9.01 19.27 -19.95
CA GLY A 453 -7.94 19.16 -18.97
C GLY A 453 -7.85 20.32 -17.99
N SER A 454 -8.71 21.33 -18.10
CA SER A 454 -8.78 22.41 -17.11
C SER A 454 -9.38 21.90 -15.79
N VAL A 455 -9.07 22.59 -14.69
CA VAL A 455 -9.46 22.19 -13.33
C VAL A 455 -10.39 23.25 -12.75
N VAL A 456 -11.49 22.81 -12.14
CA VAL A 456 -12.44 23.67 -11.45
C VAL A 456 -12.68 23.19 -10.03
N ARG A 457 -12.77 24.12 -9.09
CA ARG A 457 -13.19 23.89 -7.71
C ARG A 457 -14.67 24.21 -7.56
N ILE A 458 -15.45 23.26 -7.07
CA ILE A 458 -16.85 23.47 -6.75
C ILE A 458 -17.00 23.42 -5.22
N PRO A 459 -17.46 24.52 -4.60
CA PRO A 459 -17.76 24.54 -3.17
C PRO A 459 -18.86 23.55 -2.81
N MET A 460 -18.75 22.95 -1.62
CA MET A 460 -19.77 22.08 -1.05
C MET A 460 -20.02 22.44 0.43
N GLU A 461 -21.19 22.08 0.92
CA GLU A 461 -21.57 22.17 2.33
C GLU A 461 -21.75 20.76 2.88
N LYS A 462 -20.85 20.36 3.78
CA LYS A 462 -20.99 19.11 4.55
C LYS A 462 -21.86 19.34 5.78
N ILE A 463 -23.05 18.76 5.77
CA ILE A 463 -24.00 18.79 6.91
C ILE A 463 -23.77 17.58 7.81
N SER A 464 -23.52 16.42 7.22
CA SER A 464 -23.06 15.20 7.88
C SER A 464 -22.27 14.33 6.90
N ASP A 465 -21.70 13.21 7.35
CA ASP A 465 -20.98 12.29 6.46
C ASP A 465 -21.85 11.70 5.34
N TYR A 466 -23.18 11.79 5.42
CA TYR A 466 -24.11 11.31 4.38
C TYR A 466 -25.00 12.41 3.81
N GLU A 467 -24.78 13.67 4.19
CA GLU A 467 -25.54 14.81 3.69
C GLU A 467 -24.58 15.91 3.25
N ILE A 468 -24.29 15.93 1.95
CA ILE A 468 -23.48 16.95 1.28
C ILE A 468 -24.40 17.72 0.33
N LYS A 469 -24.25 19.05 0.30
CA LYS A 469 -24.97 19.93 -0.62
C LYS A 469 -24.02 20.73 -1.50
N ILE A 470 -24.43 20.96 -2.73
CA ILE A 470 -23.79 21.88 -3.69
C ILE A 470 -24.87 22.82 -4.19
N ASP A 471 -24.61 24.13 -4.13
CA ASP A 471 -25.59 25.18 -4.44
C ASP A 471 -26.95 24.97 -3.75
N GLY A 472 -26.90 24.51 -2.48
CA GLY A 472 -28.07 24.27 -1.63
C GLY A 472 -28.89 23.02 -1.95
N LYS A 473 -28.44 22.17 -2.89
CA LYS A 473 -29.12 20.92 -3.27
C LYS A 473 -28.30 19.69 -2.91
N PRO A 474 -28.95 18.56 -2.57
CA PRO A 474 -28.27 17.28 -2.39
C PRO A 474 -27.45 16.89 -3.63
N VAL A 475 -26.30 16.25 -3.42
CA VAL A 475 -25.36 15.88 -4.49
C VAL A 475 -25.99 15.02 -5.61
N ASP A 476 -26.93 14.12 -5.29
CA ASP A 476 -27.64 13.25 -6.25
C ASP A 476 -28.68 14.01 -7.11
N GLU A 477 -29.13 15.18 -6.65
CA GLU A 477 -29.91 16.12 -7.45
C GLU A 477 -29.04 17.02 -8.33
N VAL A 478 -27.75 17.11 -8.02
CA VAL A 478 -26.77 17.96 -8.73
C VAL A 478 -26.08 17.21 -9.86
N PHE A 479 -25.78 15.93 -9.70
CA PHE A 479 -25.03 15.13 -10.66
C PHE A 479 -25.76 13.84 -11.07
N ASP A 480 -25.66 13.49 -12.35
CA ASP A 480 -25.88 12.12 -12.81
C ASP A 480 -24.55 11.37 -12.78
N GLY A 481 -24.59 10.07 -12.45
CA GLY A 481 -23.40 9.21 -12.35
C GLY A 481 -22.86 9.01 -10.92
N THR A 482 -23.50 9.62 -9.91
CA THR A 482 -23.17 9.37 -8.50
C THR A 482 -23.59 7.97 -8.08
N PHE A 483 -22.79 7.33 -7.24
CA PHE A 483 -23.06 6.05 -6.59
C PHE A 483 -22.67 6.11 -5.12
N PHE A 484 -23.51 5.55 -4.26
CA PHE A 484 -23.26 5.47 -2.82
C PHE A 484 -23.30 3.99 -2.41
N ALA A 485 -22.14 3.44 -2.09
CA ALA A 485 -21.98 2.13 -1.46
C ALA A 485 -22.25 2.26 0.04
N GLY A 486 -22.82 1.23 0.67
CA GLY A 486 -23.20 1.24 2.08
C GLY A 486 -22.97 -0.11 2.74
#